data_AF-A0A078KUM4-F1
#
_entry.id   AF-A0A078KUM4-F1
#
_cell.length_a   1.000
_cell.length_b   1.000
_cell.length_c   1.000
_cell.angle_alpha   90.00
_cell.angle_beta   90.00
_cell.angle_gamma   90.00
#
_symmetry.space_group_name_H-M   'P 1'
#
loop_
_entity.id
_entity.type
_entity.pdbx_description
1 polymer ?
#
loop_
_entity_poly.entity_id
_entity_poly.type
_entity_poly.pdbx_seq_one_letter_code
_entity_poly.pdbx_strand_id
1 'polypeptide(L)'
;MFAKFYANDELIDILSASSYEPQLVEICNKLKSCDVLSNYIEGKVKLGVTGSIAKDYVELGTPNAIPYITTKQVNDIIAYISGSKYINGLADKKWAKCRVNNGDILINKSGNVGAAAILDASPYPYVNSVSDIISFSLKENSGIDKAFLVVFLNSSYGQSQLKRLSGGAIFDHVSLHAIGKLNVVIYQNKTQKYIGDKVRQAEQLRTWGKKIENKVNQFHFQLIPEQNKLNYGKKTRYVKSSNMTERFDAHFYPAVVEDYLSSSNIEFDSLDNLSIEVFNGQTQDETTDYNSANQITVAHLSPVFLKGNPRQVIKPSNNSRYTQKHDLLLCNAAHNKSYIGRDITYCHTNKPLLPSTEVMVIRIPNEQIPASFVRCYLQTKIGYIQIQSTIRGISAHSYPTDVKQINIPIPNIPSHLKQKWFACDEQMLKAGMANELSTQLVDISKFLVEALIEGQITEQQIIDAQNALEAGDNSLDRDILSRVTDKGFDFERKSLFHDLDNLYDLLQESQEAFEQKDHE
;
A
#
# COMPACT_ATOMS: atom_id res chain seq x y z
N MET A 1 -38.51 -18.54 0.12
CA MET A 1 -37.60 -19.20 1.06
C MET A 1 -37.10 -20.46 0.37
N PHE A 2 -35.92 -20.41 -0.24
CA PHE A 2 -35.33 -21.59 -0.90
C PHE A 2 -34.50 -22.34 0.14
N ALA A 3 -35.00 -23.46 0.64
CA ALA A 3 -34.19 -24.37 1.45
C ALA A 3 -33.27 -25.14 0.50
N LYS A 4 -31.95 -25.02 0.69
CA LYS A 4 -30.96 -25.79 -0.05
C LYS A 4 -30.51 -26.96 0.83
N PHE A 5 -30.56 -28.17 0.28
CA PHE A 5 -30.11 -29.37 0.95
C PHE A 5 -28.67 -29.66 0.52
N TYR A 6 -27.78 -29.90 1.49
CA TYR A 6 -26.39 -30.27 1.25
C TYR A 6 -26.24 -31.77 1.45
N ALA A 7 -25.40 -32.40 0.62
CA ALA A 7 -25.10 -33.82 0.77
C ALA A 7 -24.16 -34.07 1.96
N ASN A 8 -24.16 -35.28 2.50
CA ASN A 8 -23.35 -35.62 3.69
C ASN A 8 -21.84 -35.40 3.48
N ASP A 9 -21.35 -35.56 2.25
CA ASP A 9 -19.95 -35.35 1.85
C ASP A 9 -19.61 -33.86 1.64
N GLU A 10 -20.60 -32.96 1.73
CA GLU A 10 -20.40 -31.51 1.71
C GLU A 10 -20.34 -30.91 3.12
N LEU A 11 -20.67 -31.69 4.15
CA LEU A 11 -20.60 -31.25 5.53
C LEU A 11 -19.14 -31.21 6.01
N ILE A 12 -18.81 -30.14 6.73
CA ILE A 12 -17.56 -29.96 7.45
C ILE A 12 -17.85 -29.83 8.94
N ASP A 13 -16.81 -29.91 9.78
CA ASP A 13 -16.92 -29.79 11.24
C ASP A 13 -17.60 -28.48 11.70
N ILE A 14 -17.61 -27.45 10.83
CA ILE A 14 -18.27 -26.17 11.07
C ILE A 14 -19.69 -26.20 10.50
N LEU A 15 -20.68 -26.02 11.37
CA LEU A 15 -22.10 -25.98 11.03
C LEU A 15 -22.65 -24.54 11.10
N SER A 16 -22.06 -23.60 10.33
CA SER A 16 -22.55 -22.22 10.21
C SER A 16 -23.11 -21.95 8.81
N ALA A 17 -24.22 -21.22 8.70
CA ALA A 17 -24.86 -20.94 7.41
C ALA A 17 -23.91 -20.25 6.40
N SER A 18 -23.04 -19.36 6.87
CA SER A 18 -22.03 -18.67 6.05
C SER A 18 -21.01 -19.63 5.43
N SER A 19 -20.69 -20.74 6.10
CA SER A 19 -19.77 -21.76 5.57
C SER A 19 -20.37 -22.57 4.41
N TYR A 20 -21.69 -22.54 4.25
CA TYR A 20 -22.41 -23.27 3.20
C TYR A 20 -22.96 -22.35 2.12
N GLU A 21 -22.53 -21.08 2.04
CA GLU A 21 -22.88 -20.21 0.91
C GLU A 21 -22.65 -20.95 -0.43
N PRO A 22 -23.66 -21.04 -1.33
CA PRO A 22 -23.58 -21.86 -2.55
C PRO A 22 -22.32 -21.66 -3.38
N GLN A 23 -21.88 -20.40 -3.53
CA GLN A 23 -20.70 -20.03 -4.28
C GLN A 23 -19.41 -20.61 -3.66
N LEU A 24 -19.31 -20.61 -2.32
CA LEU A 24 -18.15 -21.19 -1.62
C LEU A 24 -18.09 -22.70 -1.82
N VAL A 25 -19.24 -23.38 -1.75
CA VAL A 25 -19.32 -24.84 -1.94
C VAL A 25 -18.93 -25.21 -3.37
N GLU A 26 -19.44 -24.49 -4.36
CA GLU A 26 -19.10 -24.69 -5.78
C GLU A 26 -17.60 -24.50 -6.04
N ILE A 27 -17.00 -23.42 -5.54
CA ILE A 27 -15.56 -23.14 -5.64
C ILE A 27 -14.74 -24.25 -4.99
N CYS A 28 -15.11 -24.69 -3.79
CA CYS A 28 -14.41 -25.78 -3.10
C CYS A 28 -14.56 -27.11 -3.85
N ASN A 29 -15.70 -27.37 -4.49
CA ASN A 29 -15.94 -28.59 -5.25
C ASN A 29 -15.02 -28.69 -6.47
N LYS A 30 -14.70 -27.57 -7.14
CA LYS A 30 -13.71 -27.56 -8.24
C LYS A 30 -12.33 -28.02 -7.82
N LEU A 31 -11.99 -27.85 -6.53
CA LEU A 31 -10.68 -28.22 -5.97
C LEU A 31 -10.69 -29.57 -5.24
N LYS A 32 -11.82 -30.27 -5.14
CA LYS A 32 -11.96 -31.50 -4.33
C LYS A 32 -10.97 -32.61 -4.71
N SER A 33 -10.58 -32.69 -5.97
CA SER A 33 -9.65 -33.71 -6.50
C SER A 33 -8.18 -33.29 -6.44
N CYS A 34 -7.89 -32.05 -6.04
CA CYS A 34 -6.52 -31.55 -5.95
C CYS A 34 -5.82 -32.08 -4.69
N ASP A 35 -4.48 -31.97 -4.67
CA ASP A 35 -3.68 -32.34 -3.52
C ASP A 35 -3.97 -31.45 -2.31
N VAL A 36 -3.70 -31.98 -1.11
CA VAL A 36 -3.85 -31.25 0.15
C VAL A 36 -2.54 -30.56 0.55
N LEU A 37 -2.64 -29.34 1.07
CA LEU A 37 -1.49 -28.51 1.43
C LEU A 37 -0.54 -29.21 2.42
N SER A 38 -1.06 -30.07 3.32
CA SER A 38 -0.23 -30.86 4.24
C SER A 38 0.85 -31.70 3.57
N ASN A 39 0.67 -32.07 2.30
CA ASN A 39 1.66 -32.85 1.54
C ASN A 39 2.96 -32.06 1.32
N TYR A 40 2.92 -30.73 1.37
CA TYR A 40 4.04 -29.84 1.04
C TYR A 40 4.59 -29.07 2.23
N ILE A 41 3.90 -29.10 3.38
CA ILE A 41 4.35 -28.44 4.60
C ILE A 41 5.48 -29.24 5.25
N GLU A 42 6.53 -28.51 5.68
CA GLU A 42 7.59 -29.04 6.52
C GLU A 42 7.15 -29.01 8.00
N GLY A 43 7.19 -30.17 8.65
CA GLY A 43 6.81 -30.31 10.06
C GLY A 43 5.33 -29.98 10.33
N LYS A 44 5.08 -29.15 11.36
CA LYS A 44 3.74 -28.77 11.81
C LYS A 44 3.51 -27.29 11.63
N VAL A 45 2.27 -26.94 11.28
CA VAL A 45 1.78 -25.56 11.32
C VAL A 45 1.87 -25.02 12.75
N LYS A 46 2.36 -23.79 12.91
CA LYS A 46 2.60 -23.14 14.20
C LYS A 46 1.61 -22.00 14.43
N LEU A 47 1.31 -21.77 15.70
CA LEU A 47 0.57 -20.60 16.17
C LEU A 47 1.54 -19.65 16.90
N GLY A 48 1.32 -18.35 16.75
CA GLY A 48 2.06 -17.34 17.52
C GLY A 48 1.77 -17.36 19.03
N VAL A 49 2.32 -16.37 19.72
CA VAL A 49 2.29 -16.23 21.18
C VAL A 49 0.86 -16.06 21.69
N THR A 50 0.40 -17.02 22.51
CA THR A 50 -0.94 -17.02 23.14
C THR A 50 -0.98 -16.35 24.52
N GLY A 51 0.16 -15.97 25.07
CA GLY A 51 0.26 -15.27 26.36
C GLY A 51 0.34 -13.75 26.23
N SER A 52 0.23 -13.05 27.36
CA SER A 52 0.44 -11.60 27.40
C SER A 52 1.92 -11.25 27.16
N ILE A 53 2.19 -10.48 26.10
CA ILE A 53 3.52 -10.06 25.67
C ILE A 53 3.79 -8.57 25.89
N ALA A 54 2.77 -7.79 26.29
CA ALA A 54 2.85 -6.33 26.29
C ALA A 54 3.94 -5.78 27.23
N LYS A 55 4.18 -6.47 28.34
CA LYS A 55 5.24 -6.14 29.31
C LYS A 55 6.66 -6.40 28.79
N ASP A 56 6.78 -7.18 27.72
CA ASP A 56 8.05 -7.61 27.15
C ASP A 56 8.46 -6.76 25.93
N TYR A 57 7.63 -5.77 25.56
CA TYR A 57 7.94 -4.85 24.48
C TYR A 57 9.16 -4.00 24.79
N VAL A 58 10.01 -3.84 23.79
CA VAL A 58 11.21 -3.00 23.82
C VAL A 58 11.28 -2.14 22.58
N GLU A 59 12.10 -1.09 22.62
CA GLU A 59 12.35 -0.24 21.47
C GLU A 59 13.30 -0.93 20.48
N LEU A 60 13.15 -0.57 19.20
CA LEU A 60 14.11 -0.92 18.15
C LEU A 60 15.52 -0.45 18.56
N GLY A 61 16.52 -1.30 18.38
CA GLY A 61 17.92 -1.03 18.76
C GLY A 61 18.30 -1.52 20.16
N THR A 62 17.34 -1.95 20.98
CA THR A 62 17.64 -2.66 22.23
C THR A 62 18.44 -3.94 21.93
N PRO A 63 19.55 -4.23 22.64
CA PRO A 63 20.31 -5.46 22.42
C PRO A 63 19.44 -6.71 22.54
N ASN A 64 19.54 -7.63 21.58
CA ASN A 64 18.73 -8.84 21.46
C ASN A 64 17.21 -8.60 21.30
N ALA A 65 16.79 -7.42 20.83
CA ALA A 65 15.41 -7.18 20.44
C ALA A 65 15.05 -8.03 19.20
N ILE A 66 13.95 -8.77 19.29
CA ILE A 66 13.43 -9.58 18.19
C ILE A 66 12.13 -8.95 17.67
N PRO A 67 11.94 -8.82 16.35
CA PRO A 67 10.68 -8.33 15.81
C PRO A 67 9.50 -9.20 16.25
N TYR A 68 8.39 -8.54 16.52
CA TYR A 68 7.13 -9.16 16.90
C TYR A 68 6.04 -8.78 15.89
N ILE A 69 5.73 -9.74 15.03
CA ILE A 69 4.78 -9.60 13.92
C ILE A 69 3.34 -9.74 14.41
N THR A 70 2.50 -8.84 13.92
CA THR A 70 1.05 -8.86 14.15
C THR A 70 0.31 -8.99 12.82
N THR A 71 -1.01 -9.15 12.87
CA THR A 71 -1.87 -9.18 11.67
C THR A 71 -1.71 -7.95 10.78
N LYS A 72 -1.24 -6.81 11.33
CA LYS A 72 -0.94 -5.59 10.58
C LYS A 72 0.22 -5.70 9.59
N GLN A 73 1.09 -6.70 9.72
CA GLN A 73 2.18 -6.92 8.77
C GLN A 73 1.76 -7.88 7.64
N VAL A 74 0.69 -8.64 7.80
CA VAL A 74 0.18 -9.59 6.79
C VAL A 74 -1.00 -8.95 6.06
N ASN A 75 -0.68 -7.97 5.21
CA ASN A 75 -1.66 -7.19 4.43
C ASN A 75 -1.43 -7.26 2.91
N ASP A 76 -0.30 -7.81 2.48
CA ASP A 76 0.10 -7.95 1.08
C ASP A 76 0.82 -9.31 0.92
N ILE A 77 1.23 -9.66 -0.30
CA ILE A 77 1.90 -10.95 -0.60
C ILE A 77 3.21 -11.11 0.19
N ILE A 78 3.89 -10.02 0.54
CA ILE A 78 5.06 -10.01 1.42
C ILE A 78 4.75 -9.30 2.73
N ALA A 79 5.12 -9.93 3.84
CA ALA A 79 5.02 -9.38 5.19
C ALA A 79 6.37 -8.85 5.66
N TYR A 80 6.53 -7.52 5.65
CA TYR A 80 7.73 -6.85 6.15
C TYR A 80 7.67 -6.58 7.65
N ILE A 81 8.83 -6.57 8.31
CA ILE A 81 8.95 -6.18 9.73
C ILE A 81 8.82 -4.65 9.96
N SER A 82 8.75 -3.84 8.90
CA SER A 82 8.65 -2.38 9.05
C SER A 82 7.41 -1.98 9.86
N GLY A 83 7.60 -1.19 10.92
CA GLY A 83 6.53 -0.77 11.82
C GLY A 83 6.01 -1.87 12.76
N SER A 84 6.69 -3.02 12.84
CA SER A 84 6.39 -4.03 13.86
C SER A 84 6.81 -3.56 15.26
N LYS A 85 6.28 -4.24 16.28
CA LYS A 85 6.82 -4.12 17.64
C LYS A 85 8.07 -4.98 17.78
N TYR A 86 8.78 -4.84 18.90
CA TYR A 86 9.93 -5.66 19.27
C TYR A 86 9.75 -6.20 20.68
N ILE A 87 10.27 -7.40 20.93
CA ILE A 87 10.28 -8.04 22.26
C ILE A 87 11.71 -8.30 22.72
N ASN A 88 11.91 -8.33 24.03
CA ASN A 88 13.22 -8.65 24.62
C ASN A 88 13.63 -10.12 24.40
N GLY A 89 14.94 -10.40 24.50
CA GLY A 89 15.50 -11.73 24.30
C GLY A 89 15.04 -12.81 25.31
N LEU A 90 14.58 -12.42 26.51
CA LEU A 90 14.01 -13.38 27.48
C LEU A 90 12.64 -13.88 27.01
N ALA A 91 11.81 -12.98 26.51
CA ALA A 91 10.51 -13.31 25.94
C ALA A 91 10.65 -14.17 24.68
N ASP A 92 11.59 -13.82 23.79
CA ASP A 92 11.91 -14.66 22.63
C ASP A 92 12.32 -16.08 23.03
N LYS A 93 13.25 -16.25 23.99
CA LYS A 93 13.65 -17.58 24.49
C LYS A 93 12.47 -18.35 25.08
N LYS A 94 11.62 -17.69 25.87
CA LYS A 94 10.40 -18.28 26.44
C LYS A 94 9.43 -18.75 25.36
N TRP A 95 9.33 -18.01 24.26
CA TRP A 95 8.41 -18.27 23.15
C TRP A 95 9.10 -18.85 21.92
N ALA A 96 10.24 -19.53 22.06
CA ALA A 96 11.03 -20.02 20.93
C ALA A 96 10.24 -20.92 19.95
N LYS A 97 9.19 -21.62 20.44
CA LYS A 97 8.27 -22.41 19.60
C LYS A 97 7.37 -21.60 18.66
N CYS A 98 7.19 -20.31 18.94
CA CYS A 98 6.38 -19.36 18.17
C CYS A 98 7.24 -18.57 17.16
N ARG A 99 8.53 -18.90 17.04
CA ARG A 99 9.41 -18.30 16.05
C ARG A 99 8.99 -18.70 14.64
N VAL A 100 9.01 -17.70 13.77
CA VAL A 100 8.74 -17.81 12.34
C VAL A 100 10.02 -17.43 11.60
N ASN A 101 10.53 -18.31 10.76
CA ASN A 101 11.77 -18.08 10.05
C ASN A 101 11.57 -17.14 8.87
N ASN A 102 12.61 -16.41 8.49
CA ASN A 102 12.60 -15.63 7.26
C ASN A 102 12.23 -16.52 6.07
N GLY A 103 11.28 -16.06 5.23
CA GLY A 103 10.76 -16.81 4.10
C GLY A 103 9.70 -17.87 4.43
N ASP A 104 9.25 -18.01 5.68
CA ASP A 104 8.06 -18.80 6.02
C ASP A 104 6.79 -18.11 5.53
N ILE A 105 5.71 -18.89 5.37
CA ILE A 105 4.40 -18.39 4.98
C ILE A 105 3.59 -18.11 6.26
N LEU A 106 2.95 -16.94 6.29
CA LEU A 106 2.06 -16.45 7.32
C LEU A 106 0.62 -16.47 6.81
N ILE A 107 -0.33 -16.78 7.69
CA ILE A 107 -1.77 -16.62 7.45
C ILE A 107 -2.39 -15.91 8.65
N ASN A 108 -3.16 -14.86 8.39
CA ASN A 108 -3.97 -14.20 9.41
C ASN A 108 -5.11 -15.13 9.86
N LYS A 109 -5.10 -15.47 11.15
CA LYS A 109 -6.21 -16.19 11.80
C LYS A 109 -7.39 -15.28 12.07
N SER A 110 -7.14 -14.01 12.41
CA SER A 110 -8.15 -13.00 12.73
C SER A 110 -7.82 -11.65 12.07
N GLY A 111 -8.75 -10.69 12.12
CA GLY A 111 -8.59 -9.39 11.46
C GLY A 111 -8.89 -9.51 9.96
N ASN A 112 -7.85 -9.42 9.11
CA ASN A 112 -7.97 -9.75 7.70
C ASN A 112 -7.85 -11.28 7.53
N VAL A 113 -8.89 -11.99 7.98
CA VAL A 113 -8.94 -13.45 8.10
C VAL A 113 -8.57 -14.12 6.77
N GLY A 114 -7.63 -15.06 6.80
CA GLY A 114 -7.21 -15.82 5.64
C GLY A 114 -6.14 -15.15 4.76
N ALA A 115 -5.85 -13.86 4.95
CA ALA A 115 -4.78 -13.19 4.22
C ALA A 115 -3.44 -13.92 4.44
N ALA A 116 -2.74 -14.22 3.35
CA ALA A 116 -1.48 -14.96 3.38
C ALA A 116 -0.31 -14.10 2.88
N ALA A 117 0.87 -14.31 3.45
CA ALA A 117 2.07 -13.56 3.07
C ALA A 117 3.35 -14.39 3.25
N ILE A 118 4.40 -14.08 2.49
CA ILE A 118 5.76 -14.56 2.75
C ILE A 118 6.43 -13.59 3.71
N LEU A 119 6.98 -14.08 4.82
CA LEU A 119 7.72 -13.24 5.76
C LEU A 119 9.05 -12.79 5.14
N ASP A 120 9.27 -11.48 5.04
CA ASP A 120 10.60 -10.88 4.92
C ASP A 120 11.01 -10.28 6.26
N ALA A 121 11.83 -11.04 6.99
CA ALA A 121 12.35 -10.68 8.29
C ALA A 121 13.70 -9.97 8.23
N SER A 122 14.26 -9.71 7.03
CA SER A 122 15.62 -9.19 6.88
C SER A 122 15.84 -7.89 7.69
N PRO A 123 16.97 -7.75 8.40
CA PRO A 123 18.13 -8.65 8.45
C PRO A 123 18.03 -9.77 9.51
N TYR A 124 16.87 -9.98 10.13
CA TYR A 124 16.68 -11.00 11.15
C TYR A 124 16.47 -12.39 10.52
N PRO A 125 17.03 -13.46 11.12
CA PRO A 125 16.80 -14.82 10.64
C PRO A 125 15.37 -15.31 10.94
N TYR A 126 14.72 -14.73 11.96
CA TYR A 126 13.36 -15.07 12.37
C TYR A 126 12.73 -13.93 13.18
N VAL A 127 11.42 -14.06 13.41
CA VAL A 127 10.60 -13.18 14.26
C VAL A 127 9.79 -14.02 15.25
N ASN A 128 9.18 -13.39 16.25
CA ASN A 128 8.02 -13.96 16.94
C ASN A 128 6.73 -13.37 16.37
N SER A 129 5.60 -14.07 16.52
CA SER A 129 4.30 -13.60 16.04
C SER A 129 3.24 -13.68 17.12
N VAL A 130 2.14 -12.92 16.96
CA VAL A 130 0.95 -13.00 17.83
C VAL A 130 0.12 -14.24 17.55
N SER A 131 -0.68 -14.71 18.52
CA SER A 131 -1.58 -15.86 18.36
C SER A 131 -2.61 -15.76 17.23
N ASP A 132 -2.77 -14.57 16.66
CA ASP A 132 -3.60 -14.33 15.47
C ASP A 132 -2.85 -14.58 14.15
N ILE A 133 -1.62 -15.07 14.21
CA ILE A 133 -0.82 -15.49 13.06
C ILE A 133 -0.62 -17.01 13.12
N ILE A 134 -0.95 -17.64 12.02
CA ILE A 134 -0.59 -19.03 11.71
C ILE A 134 0.62 -18.99 10.78
N SER A 135 1.58 -19.90 10.97
CA SER A 135 2.78 -19.96 10.13
C SER A 135 3.21 -21.38 9.79
N PHE A 136 3.84 -21.56 8.63
CA PHE A 136 4.42 -22.84 8.22
C PHE A 136 5.56 -22.63 7.21
N SER A 137 6.42 -23.63 7.12
CA SER A 137 7.48 -23.74 6.13
C SER A 137 7.10 -24.77 5.07
N LEU A 138 7.60 -24.62 3.85
CA LEU A 138 7.49 -25.66 2.82
C LEU A 138 8.67 -26.63 2.91
N LYS A 139 8.46 -27.88 2.49
CA LYS A 139 9.54 -28.85 2.30
C LYS A 139 10.52 -28.33 1.25
N GLU A 140 11.81 -28.53 1.48
CA GLU A 140 12.90 -28.05 0.60
C GLU A 140 12.71 -28.50 -0.86
N ASN A 141 12.31 -29.76 -1.07
CA ASN A 141 12.06 -30.35 -2.39
C ASN A 141 10.56 -30.44 -2.73
N SER A 142 9.73 -29.52 -2.22
CA SER A 142 8.28 -29.52 -2.51
C SER A 142 7.94 -29.28 -3.98
N GLY A 143 8.84 -28.67 -4.75
CA GLY A 143 8.57 -28.26 -6.13
C GLY A 143 7.58 -27.10 -6.23
N ILE A 144 7.29 -26.42 -5.11
CA ILE A 144 6.33 -25.32 -5.05
C ILE A 144 7.05 -23.97 -4.96
N ASP A 145 6.73 -23.07 -5.88
CA ASP A 145 7.10 -21.66 -5.77
C ASP A 145 6.25 -20.99 -4.67
N LYS A 146 6.93 -20.39 -3.67
CA LYS A 146 6.26 -19.75 -2.53
C LYS A 146 5.36 -18.58 -2.93
N ALA A 147 5.79 -17.78 -3.91
CA ALA A 147 5.02 -16.63 -4.37
C ALA A 147 3.76 -17.10 -5.09
N PHE A 148 3.88 -18.13 -5.94
CA PHE A 148 2.71 -18.79 -6.54
C PHE A 148 1.74 -19.31 -5.46
N LEU A 149 2.23 -20.04 -4.46
CA LEU A 149 1.35 -20.59 -3.40
C LEU A 149 0.64 -19.47 -2.62
N VAL A 150 1.35 -18.40 -2.24
CA VAL A 150 0.73 -17.28 -1.52
C VAL A 150 -0.28 -16.53 -2.40
N VAL A 151 -0.02 -16.39 -3.70
CA VAL A 151 -1.00 -15.87 -4.66
C VAL A 151 -2.24 -16.77 -4.72
N PHE A 152 -2.07 -18.09 -4.82
CA PHE A 152 -3.18 -19.04 -4.77
C PHE A 152 -3.99 -18.91 -3.48
N LEU A 153 -3.33 -18.85 -2.33
CA LEU A 153 -4.01 -18.68 -1.03
C LEU A 153 -4.82 -17.38 -0.96
N ASN A 154 -4.34 -16.30 -1.58
CA ASN A 154 -5.03 -15.00 -1.63
C ASN A 154 -6.02 -14.84 -2.81
N SER A 155 -6.08 -15.80 -3.74
CA SER A 155 -7.11 -15.83 -4.80
C SER A 155 -8.50 -16.11 -4.21
N SER A 156 -9.55 -15.88 -4.99
CA SER A 156 -10.92 -16.24 -4.61
C SER A 156 -11.07 -17.71 -4.22
N TYR A 157 -10.29 -18.61 -4.84
CA TYR A 157 -10.26 -20.04 -4.55
C TYR A 157 -9.67 -20.37 -3.18
N GLY A 158 -8.50 -19.80 -2.85
CA GLY A 158 -7.87 -19.98 -1.54
C GLY A 158 -8.70 -19.35 -0.41
N GLN A 159 -9.16 -18.12 -0.62
CA GLN A 159 -9.97 -17.39 0.35
C GLN A 159 -11.33 -18.04 0.59
N SER A 160 -11.98 -18.61 -0.44
CA SER A 160 -13.26 -19.31 -0.26
C SER A 160 -13.14 -20.55 0.62
N GLN A 161 -12.06 -21.33 0.45
CA GLN A 161 -11.79 -22.48 1.32
C GLN A 161 -11.54 -22.02 2.77
N LEU A 162 -10.74 -20.98 2.96
CA LEU A 162 -10.46 -20.42 4.29
C LEU A 162 -11.71 -19.85 4.96
N LYS A 163 -12.57 -19.15 4.22
CA LYS A 163 -13.86 -18.63 4.70
C LYS A 163 -14.80 -19.76 5.09
N ARG A 164 -14.89 -20.81 4.27
CA ARG A 164 -15.70 -22.00 4.57
C ARG A 164 -15.18 -22.74 5.81
N LEU A 165 -13.87 -22.73 6.05
CA LEU A 165 -13.24 -23.33 7.23
C LEU A 165 -13.09 -22.35 8.41
N SER A 166 -13.67 -21.16 8.31
CA SER A 166 -13.67 -20.16 9.38
C SER A 166 -14.93 -20.29 10.23
N GLY A 167 -14.78 -20.18 11.55
CA GLY A 167 -15.88 -20.26 12.48
C GLY A 167 -15.65 -19.43 13.74
N GLY A 168 -16.74 -19.03 14.40
CA GLY A 168 -16.72 -18.29 15.65
C GLY A 168 -18.09 -17.69 15.96
N ALA A 169 -18.38 -17.46 17.24
CA ALA A 169 -19.68 -16.91 17.67
C ALA A 169 -19.81 -15.39 17.48
N ILE A 170 -18.66 -14.67 17.45
CA ILE A 170 -18.60 -13.20 17.40
C ILE A 170 -17.58 -12.71 16.35
N PHE A 171 -16.45 -13.40 16.18
CA PHE A 171 -15.43 -13.10 15.17
C PHE A 171 -15.06 -14.36 14.39
N ASP A 172 -14.88 -14.24 13.08
CA ASP A 172 -14.41 -15.33 12.24
C ASP A 172 -12.95 -15.65 12.55
N HIS A 173 -12.66 -16.93 12.73
CA HIS A 173 -11.30 -17.44 12.94
C HIS A 173 -11.02 -18.62 12.04
N VAL A 174 -9.89 -18.57 11.32
CA VAL A 174 -9.36 -19.75 10.63
C VAL A 174 -8.82 -20.73 11.67
N SER A 175 -9.29 -21.97 11.62
CA SER A 175 -8.73 -23.03 12.48
C SER A 175 -7.32 -23.40 12.05
N LEU A 176 -6.39 -23.52 13.00
CA LEU A 176 -5.03 -24.04 12.75
C LEU A 176 -5.08 -25.42 12.07
N HIS A 177 -6.05 -26.25 12.46
CA HIS A 177 -6.23 -27.60 11.93
C HIS A 177 -6.78 -27.63 10.50
N ALA A 178 -7.32 -26.50 10.01
CA ALA A 178 -7.86 -26.39 8.66
C ALA A 178 -6.77 -26.13 7.61
N ILE A 179 -5.66 -25.48 7.98
CA ILE A 179 -4.62 -25.07 7.01
C ILE A 179 -4.06 -26.26 6.22
N GLY A 180 -3.72 -27.36 6.90
CA GLY A 180 -3.21 -28.54 6.22
C GLY A 180 -4.23 -29.24 5.31
N LYS A 181 -5.53 -28.98 5.50
CA LYS A 181 -6.64 -29.59 4.75
C LYS A 181 -7.05 -28.78 3.52
N LEU A 182 -6.44 -27.63 3.27
CA LEU A 182 -6.72 -26.84 2.08
C LEU A 182 -6.31 -27.64 0.83
N ASN A 183 -7.20 -27.72 -0.15
CA ASN A 183 -6.87 -28.26 -1.44
C ASN A 183 -6.11 -27.19 -2.24
N VAL A 184 -4.98 -27.58 -2.82
CA VAL A 184 -4.07 -26.70 -3.55
C VAL A 184 -3.86 -27.21 -4.97
N VAL A 185 -3.95 -26.30 -5.94
CA VAL A 185 -3.63 -26.63 -7.33
C VAL A 185 -2.14 -26.42 -7.54
N ILE A 186 -1.44 -27.48 -7.96
CA ILE A 186 0.00 -27.43 -8.26
C ILE A 186 0.18 -27.58 -9.77
N TYR A 187 0.72 -26.54 -10.39
CA TYR A 187 1.07 -26.51 -11.80
C TYR A 187 2.56 -26.87 -12.01
N GLN A 188 2.96 -27.05 -13.25
CA GLN A 188 4.35 -27.23 -13.66
C GLN A 188 5.21 -26.02 -13.24
N ASN A 189 6.50 -26.30 -13.03
CA ASN A 189 7.46 -25.31 -12.52
C ASN A 189 7.48 -24.01 -13.34
N LYS A 190 7.31 -24.09 -14.67
CA LYS A 190 7.29 -22.89 -15.54
C LYS A 190 6.06 -22.02 -15.30
N THR A 191 4.89 -22.61 -15.13
CA THR A 191 3.64 -21.91 -14.77
C THR A 191 3.75 -21.24 -13.41
N GLN A 192 4.24 -21.98 -12.41
CA GLN A 192 4.46 -21.45 -11.07
C GLN A 192 5.48 -20.30 -11.09
N LYS A 193 6.57 -20.45 -11.85
CA LYS A 193 7.60 -19.43 -12.04
C LYS A 193 7.03 -18.17 -12.69
N TYR A 194 6.25 -18.30 -13.76
CA TYR A 194 5.65 -17.15 -14.45
C TYR A 194 4.79 -16.30 -13.50
N ILE A 195 3.89 -16.94 -12.75
CA ILE A 195 3.02 -16.24 -11.79
C ILE A 195 3.83 -15.69 -10.62
N GLY A 196 4.76 -16.48 -10.07
CA GLY A 196 5.66 -16.04 -9.00
C GLY A 196 6.57 -14.88 -9.41
N ASP A 197 6.99 -14.82 -10.67
CA ASP A 197 7.83 -13.76 -11.22
C ASP A 197 7.06 -12.44 -11.31
N LYS A 198 5.74 -12.45 -11.59
CA LYS A 198 4.91 -11.23 -11.52
C LYS A 198 4.89 -10.63 -10.11
N VAL A 199 4.85 -11.47 -9.06
CA VAL A 199 5.02 -11.01 -7.67
C VAL A 199 6.42 -10.46 -7.42
N ARG A 200 7.47 -11.15 -7.86
CA ARG A 200 8.86 -10.70 -7.69
C ARG A 200 9.11 -9.36 -8.39
N GLN A 201 8.57 -9.19 -9.59
CA GLN A 201 8.55 -7.93 -10.35
C GLN A 201 7.80 -6.83 -9.61
N ALA A 202 6.66 -7.15 -8.98
CA ALA A 202 5.95 -6.19 -8.13
C ALA A 202 6.84 -5.68 -6.98
N GLU A 203 7.55 -6.58 -6.29
CA GLU A 203 8.43 -6.19 -5.19
C GLU A 203 9.68 -5.44 -5.64
N GLN A 204 10.21 -5.76 -6.82
CA GLN A 204 11.26 -5.00 -7.47
C GLN A 204 10.83 -3.54 -7.69
N LEU A 205 9.67 -3.32 -8.31
CA LEU A 205 9.12 -1.99 -8.54
C LEU A 205 8.80 -1.24 -7.24
N ARG A 206 8.19 -1.91 -6.26
CA ARG A 206 7.88 -1.32 -4.95
C ARG A 206 9.15 -0.88 -4.22
N THR A 207 10.17 -1.73 -4.19
CA THR A 207 11.45 -1.43 -3.57
C THR A 207 12.16 -0.28 -4.28
N TRP A 208 12.15 -0.28 -5.61
CA TRP A 208 12.76 0.77 -6.42
C TRP A 208 12.06 2.11 -6.26
N GLY A 209 10.73 2.15 -6.34
CA GLY A 209 9.93 3.35 -6.10
C GLY A 209 10.19 3.97 -4.72
N LYS A 210 10.26 3.12 -3.67
CA LYS A 210 10.62 3.56 -2.32
C LYS A 210 12.04 4.13 -2.23
N LYS A 211 13.01 3.55 -2.95
CA LYS A 211 14.37 4.09 -3.03
C LYS A 211 14.39 5.47 -3.69
N ILE A 212 13.64 5.65 -4.77
CA ILE A 212 13.53 6.95 -5.46
C ILE A 212 12.92 7.99 -4.51
N GLU A 213 11.78 7.68 -3.88
CA GLU A 213 11.13 8.56 -2.91
C GLU A 213 12.10 8.98 -1.80
N ASN A 214 12.83 8.02 -1.22
CA ASN A 214 13.81 8.30 -0.18
C ASN A 214 14.94 9.22 -0.65
N LYS A 215 15.47 9.02 -1.87
CA LYS A 215 16.50 9.89 -2.45
C LYS A 215 15.99 11.30 -2.67
N VAL A 216 14.77 11.46 -3.19
CA VAL A 216 14.10 12.76 -3.38
C VAL A 216 13.91 13.46 -2.04
N ASN A 217 13.32 12.77 -1.06
CA ASN A 217 13.11 13.33 0.28
C ASN A 217 14.44 13.73 0.92
N GLN A 218 15.47 12.89 0.88
CA GLN A 218 16.80 13.21 1.43
C GLN A 218 17.41 14.45 0.78
N PHE A 219 17.32 14.57 -0.55
CA PHE A 219 17.79 15.74 -1.28
C PHE A 219 17.05 17.01 -0.85
N HIS A 220 15.71 16.97 -0.80
CA HIS A 220 14.89 18.11 -0.37
C HIS A 220 15.12 18.49 1.09
N PHE A 221 15.28 17.51 1.99
CA PHE A 221 15.57 17.76 3.41
C PHE A 221 16.86 18.55 3.63
N GLN A 222 17.87 18.39 2.78
CA GLN A 222 19.11 19.19 2.86
C GLN A 222 18.90 20.67 2.51
N LEU A 223 17.82 20.99 1.81
CA LEU A 223 17.46 22.34 1.37
C LEU A 223 16.49 23.02 2.35
N ILE A 224 15.89 22.27 3.28
CA ILE A 224 14.95 22.79 4.28
C ILE A 224 15.74 23.33 5.50
N PRO A 225 15.45 24.56 5.98
CA PRO A 225 16.10 25.11 7.17
C PRO A 225 15.96 24.22 8.40
N GLU A 226 17.03 24.09 9.19
CA GLU A 226 17.08 23.24 10.38
C GLU A 226 15.96 23.55 11.39
N GLN A 227 15.36 22.48 11.95
CA GLN A 227 14.23 22.59 12.89
C GLN A 227 14.59 22.15 14.32
N ASN A 228 15.82 21.72 14.57
CA ASN A 228 16.23 21.05 15.81
C ASN A 228 16.30 21.98 17.03
N LYS A 229 16.50 23.29 16.80
CA LYS A 229 16.58 24.31 17.86
C LYS A 229 15.22 24.89 18.25
N LEU A 230 14.14 24.49 17.57
CA LEU A 230 12.81 25.03 17.78
C LEU A 230 12.16 24.50 19.07
N ASN A 231 11.51 25.39 19.83
CA ASN A 231 10.77 25.02 21.03
C ASN A 231 9.29 24.74 20.72
N TYR A 232 8.97 23.46 20.47
CA TYR A 232 7.61 23.00 20.20
C TYR A 232 6.66 23.01 21.42
N GLY A 233 7.17 23.23 22.63
CA GLY A 233 6.39 23.25 23.87
C GLY A 233 5.89 24.63 24.28
N LYS A 234 6.20 25.68 23.50
CA LYS A 234 5.87 27.07 23.81
C LYS A 234 4.36 27.29 23.81
N LYS A 235 3.84 27.82 24.93
CA LYS A 235 2.40 28.08 25.14
C LYS A 235 1.99 29.53 24.87
N THR A 236 2.94 30.46 24.88
CA THR A 236 2.72 31.87 24.60
C THR A 236 2.91 32.15 23.12
N ARG A 237 1.99 32.92 22.52
CA ARG A 237 1.98 33.23 21.09
C ARG A 237 2.09 34.74 20.91
N TYR A 238 3.12 35.16 20.17
CA TYR A 238 3.34 36.54 19.75
C TYR A 238 3.30 36.55 18.23
N VAL A 239 2.53 37.47 17.67
CA VAL A 239 2.35 37.61 16.23
C VAL A 239 2.59 39.07 15.88
N LYS A 240 3.43 39.32 14.88
CA LYS A 240 3.61 40.67 14.36
C LYS A 240 2.32 41.12 13.67
N SER A 241 1.93 42.38 13.82
CA SER A 241 0.73 42.91 13.17
C SER A 241 0.74 42.73 11.64
N SER A 242 1.92 42.75 11.01
CA SER A 242 2.12 42.47 9.58
C SER A 242 1.77 41.04 9.17
N ASN A 243 1.80 40.09 10.11
CA ASN A 243 1.55 38.66 9.87
C ASN A 243 0.14 38.25 10.31
N MET A 244 -0.65 39.18 10.86
CA MET A 244 -2.03 38.92 11.25
C MET A 244 -2.94 38.91 10.02
N THR A 245 -3.88 37.98 10.02
CA THR A 245 -4.97 37.87 9.06
C THR A 245 -6.30 38.12 9.77
N GLU A 246 -7.43 37.96 9.05
CA GLU A 246 -8.78 37.97 9.64
C GLU A 246 -9.01 36.86 10.69
N ARG A 247 -8.07 35.93 10.85
CA ARG A 247 -8.07 34.93 11.92
C ARG A 247 -7.60 35.57 13.22
N PHE A 248 -8.50 35.68 14.20
CA PHE A 248 -8.19 36.17 15.56
C PHE A 248 -8.14 35.05 16.61
N ASP A 249 -8.01 33.78 16.19
CA ASP A 249 -7.82 32.67 17.11
C ASP A 249 -6.33 32.38 17.31
N ALA A 250 -5.94 32.19 18.57
CA ALA A 250 -4.55 31.93 18.94
C ALA A 250 -4.01 30.69 18.20
N HIS A 251 -4.84 29.65 18.03
CA HIS A 251 -4.48 28.37 17.38
C HIS A 251 -3.86 28.54 15.99
N PHE A 252 -4.38 29.47 15.19
CA PHE A 252 -3.91 29.78 13.85
C PHE A 252 -2.46 30.27 13.78
N TYR A 253 -1.92 30.84 14.87
CA TYR A 253 -0.54 31.37 14.93
C TYR A 253 0.34 30.61 15.93
N PRO A 254 0.86 29.42 15.60
CA PRO A 254 1.76 28.71 16.50
C PRO A 254 3.06 29.49 16.70
N ALA A 255 3.44 29.73 17.95
CA ALA A 255 4.63 30.52 18.28
C ALA A 255 5.93 29.95 17.69
N VAL A 256 6.00 28.62 17.58
CA VAL A 256 7.14 27.92 16.98
C VAL A 256 7.30 28.22 15.49
N VAL A 257 6.20 28.56 14.79
CA VAL A 257 6.25 28.96 13.38
C VAL A 257 6.87 30.35 13.26
N GLU A 258 6.45 31.32 14.08
CA GLU A 258 7.10 32.65 14.09
C GLU A 258 8.58 32.55 14.48
N ASP A 259 8.93 31.73 15.48
CA ASP A 259 10.32 31.47 15.86
C ASP A 259 11.11 30.86 14.67
N TYR A 260 10.51 29.96 13.89
CA TYR A 260 11.12 29.37 12.69
C TYR A 260 11.32 30.39 11.57
N LEU A 261 10.30 31.19 11.26
CA LEU A 261 10.37 32.22 10.22
C LEU A 261 11.39 33.31 10.57
N SER A 262 11.49 33.70 11.84
CA SER A 262 12.39 34.77 12.29
C SER A 262 13.85 34.35 12.51
N SER A 263 14.10 33.07 12.78
CA SER A 263 15.47 32.55 13.03
C SER A 263 16.15 31.97 11.79
N SER A 264 15.41 31.77 10.70
CA SER A 264 15.93 31.25 9.44
C SER A 264 16.56 32.37 8.60
N ASN A 265 17.71 32.09 8.00
CA ASN A 265 18.38 32.99 7.05
C ASN A 265 17.86 32.82 5.60
N ILE A 266 16.82 32.00 5.42
CA ILE A 266 16.21 31.70 4.12
C ILE A 266 14.89 32.46 4.00
N GLU A 267 14.58 32.91 2.80
CA GLU A 267 13.31 33.58 2.46
C GLU A 267 12.14 32.60 2.53
N PHE A 268 10.96 33.10 2.91
CA PHE A 268 9.72 32.34 2.89
C PHE A 268 8.69 33.07 2.06
N ASP A 269 7.84 32.29 1.39
CA ASP A 269 6.66 32.83 0.74
C ASP A 269 5.43 31.97 1.06
N SER A 270 4.25 32.56 0.91
CA SER A 270 2.98 31.90 1.14
C SER A 270 2.68 30.86 0.06
N LEU A 271 1.96 29.80 0.42
CA LEU A 271 1.41 28.87 -0.56
C LEU A 271 0.51 29.57 -1.57
N ASP A 272 -0.13 30.69 -1.23
CA ASP A 272 -0.95 31.46 -2.17
C ASP A 272 -0.12 31.95 -3.37
N ASN A 273 1.08 32.49 -3.12
CA ASN A 273 1.98 32.98 -4.16
C ASN A 273 2.68 31.83 -4.91
N LEU A 274 2.92 30.71 -4.24
CA LEU A 274 3.61 29.54 -4.78
C LEU A 274 2.68 28.51 -5.42
N SER A 275 1.36 28.70 -5.41
CA SER A 275 0.38 27.77 -6.01
C SER A 275 -0.43 28.44 -7.11
N ILE A 276 -0.79 27.66 -8.13
CA ILE A 276 -1.77 28.08 -9.14
C ILE A 276 -3.15 28.12 -8.49
N GLU A 277 -3.47 27.07 -7.71
CA GLU A 277 -4.74 26.95 -7.03
C GLU A 277 -4.63 26.07 -5.79
N VAL A 278 -5.41 26.41 -4.77
CA VAL A 278 -5.73 25.51 -3.65
C VAL A 278 -7.24 25.39 -3.60
N PHE A 279 -7.76 24.16 -3.63
CA PHE A 279 -9.19 23.94 -3.69
C PHE A 279 -9.65 22.63 -3.05
N ASN A 280 -10.91 22.60 -2.63
CA ASN A 280 -11.58 21.37 -2.24
C ASN A 280 -12.25 20.72 -3.46
N GLY A 281 -12.27 19.40 -3.47
CA GLY A 281 -13.01 18.64 -4.47
C GLY A 281 -14.52 18.79 -4.37
N GLN A 282 -15.24 17.93 -5.10
CA GLN A 282 -16.69 17.88 -5.14
C GLN A 282 -17.16 16.42 -5.15
N THR A 283 -18.03 16.07 -4.20
CA THR A 283 -18.67 14.75 -4.14
C THR A 283 -19.78 14.65 -5.18
N GLN A 284 -19.95 13.46 -5.78
CA GLN A 284 -20.95 13.16 -6.81
C GLN A 284 -21.56 11.80 -6.50
N ASP A 285 -22.77 11.55 -6.99
CA ASP A 285 -23.45 10.27 -6.79
C ASP A 285 -22.83 9.16 -7.64
N GLU A 286 -22.82 7.93 -7.10
CA GLU A 286 -22.33 6.77 -7.85
C GLU A 286 -23.21 6.47 -9.06
N THR A 287 -22.59 6.01 -10.13
CA THR A 287 -23.30 5.55 -11.33
C THR A 287 -22.63 4.31 -11.91
N THR A 288 -23.42 3.50 -12.62
CA THR A 288 -22.93 2.40 -13.46
C THR A 288 -22.86 2.77 -14.94
N ASP A 289 -23.17 4.03 -15.28
CA ASP A 289 -23.14 4.50 -16.67
C ASP A 289 -21.71 4.51 -17.22
N TYR A 290 -21.59 4.21 -18.51
CA TYR A 290 -20.30 4.23 -19.21
C TYR A 290 -19.68 5.64 -19.28
N ASN A 291 -20.53 6.68 -19.26
CA ASN A 291 -20.11 8.08 -19.30
C ASN A 291 -19.95 8.69 -17.89
N SER A 292 -19.06 8.11 -17.09
CA SER A 292 -18.81 8.47 -15.68
C SER A 292 -17.50 9.25 -15.48
N ALA A 293 -17.33 9.81 -14.28
CA ALA A 293 -16.06 10.32 -13.76
C ALA A 293 -15.46 9.35 -12.73
N ASN A 294 -14.13 9.31 -12.64
CA ASN A 294 -13.42 8.57 -11.60
C ASN A 294 -13.22 9.47 -10.38
N GLN A 295 -13.91 9.21 -9.28
CA GLN A 295 -13.79 9.99 -8.05
C GLN A 295 -12.91 9.32 -7.01
N ILE A 296 -11.93 10.08 -6.52
CA ILE A 296 -11.13 9.72 -5.36
C ILE A 296 -11.69 10.39 -4.10
N THR A 297 -11.51 9.71 -2.98
CA THR A 297 -11.93 10.15 -1.64
C THR A 297 -10.75 9.99 -0.70
N VAL A 298 -10.90 10.35 0.57
CA VAL A 298 -9.89 10.13 1.61
C VAL A 298 -9.43 8.65 1.68
N ALA A 299 -10.29 7.69 1.31
CA ALA A 299 -9.93 6.26 1.28
C ALA A 299 -8.84 5.92 0.24
N HIS A 300 -8.71 6.74 -0.80
CA HIS A 300 -7.74 6.58 -1.89
C HIS A 300 -6.44 7.36 -1.63
N LEU A 301 -6.41 8.17 -0.56
CA LEU A 301 -5.19 8.84 -0.13
C LEU A 301 -4.30 7.86 0.66
N SER A 302 -3.00 8.01 0.50
CA SER A 302 -1.99 7.31 1.28
C SER A 302 -0.86 8.27 1.67
N PRO A 303 0.08 7.87 2.55
CA PRO A 303 1.20 8.72 2.93
C PRO A 303 2.02 9.28 1.77
N VAL A 304 2.05 8.59 0.63
CA VAL A 304 2.90 8.96 -0.52
C VAL A 304 2.13 9.10 -1.81
N PHE A 305 1.48 8.05 -2.30
CA PHE A 305 0.85 8.03 -3.62
C PHE A 305 -0.62 7.65 -3.54
N LEU A 306 -1.41 7.96 -4.57
CA LEU A 306 -2.79 7.48 -4.66
C LEU A 306 -2.83 5.94 -4.64
N LYS A 307 -3.88 5.37 -4.05
CA LYS A 307 -4.08 3.92 -3.96
C LYS A 307 -5.51 3.51 -4.30
N GLY A 308 -5.65 2.24 -4.68
CA GLY A 308 -6.94 1.62 -4.95
C GLY A 308 -7.62 2.17 -6.20
N ASN A 309 -8.83 1.68 -6.44
CA ASN A 309 -9.61 2.02 -7.63
C ASN A 309 -10.64 3.11 -7.32
N PRO A 310 -10.65 4.24 -8.03
CA PRO A 310 -11.63 5.31 -7.86
C PRO A 310 -13.08 4.82 -8.00
N ARG A 311 -14.01 5.50 -7.34
CA ARG A 311 -15.45 5.27 -7.49
C ARG A 311 -15.92 5.79 -8.86
N GLN A 312 -16.84 5.08 -9.50
CA GLN A 312 -17.53 5.58 -10.68
C GLN A 312 -18.69 6.48 -10.26
N VAL A 313 -18.67 7.74 -10.69
CA VAL A 313 -19.67 8.73 -10.31
C VAL A 313 -20.19 9.50 -11.52
N ILE A 314 -21.34 10.16 -11.35
CA ILE A 314 -21.89 11.06 -12.36
C ILE A 314 -20.87 12.16 -12.67
N LYS A 315 -20.69 12.48 -13.96
CA LYS A 315 -19.81 13.57 -14.37
C LYS A 315 -20.36 14.90 -13.84
N PRO A 316 -19.54 15.71 -13.14
CA PRO A 316 -19.96 17.01 -12.71
C PRO A 316 -20.19 17.93 -13.91
N SER A 317 -21.09 18.89 -13.78
CA SER A 317 -21.28 19.95 -14.77
C SER A 317 -20.06 20.87 -14.88
N ASN A 318 -19.29 21.02 -13.80
CA ASN A 318 -18.03 21.75 -13.77
C ASN A 318 -16.82 20.81 -13.81
N ASN A 319 -16.00 20.92 -14.86
CA ASN A 319 -14.79 20.14 -15.08
C ASN A 319 -13.48 20.82 -14.60
N SER A 320 -13.54 21.92 -13.85
CA SER A 320 -12.33 22.62 -13.39
C SER A 320 -11.62 21.94 -12.21
N ARG A 321 -12.28 20.97 -11.56
CA ARG A 321 -11.84 20.38 -10.28
C ARG A 321 -11.11 19.05 -10.39
N TYR A 322 -10.73 18.61 -11.60
CA TYR A 322 -9.94 17.39 -11.75
C TYR A 322 -8.49 17.61 -11.31
N THR A 323 -7.91 16.55 -10.75
CA THR A 323 -6.49 16.49 -10.42
C THR A 323 -5.62 16.47 -11.68
N GLN A 324 -4.37 16.90 -11.51
CA GLN A 324 -3.30 16.90 -12.50
C GLN A 324 -2.06 16.22 -11.90
N LYS A 325 -1.09 15.87 -12.76
CA LYS A 325 0.22 15.41 -12.30
C LYS A 325 0.83 16.45 -11.35
N HIS A 326 1.58 15.98 -10.34
CA HIS A 326 2.25 16.81 -9.32
C HIS A 326 1.33 17.49 -8.30
N ASP A 327 0.00 17.43 -8.48
CA ASP A 327 -0.92 17.93 -7.46
C ASP A 327 -0.65 17.25 -6.10
N LEU A 328 -0.67 18.03 -5.03
CA LEU A 328 -0.57 17.53 -3.66
C LEU A 328 -1.97 17.44 -3.06
N LEU A 329 -2.31 16.28 -2.52
CA LEU A 329 -3.63 15.97 -2.00
C LEU A 329 -3.56 15.72 -0.51
N LEU A 330 -4.49 16.31 0.25
CA LEU A 330 -4.62 16.05 1.68
C LEU A 330 -6.08 15.94 2.11
N CYS A 331 -6.30 15.19 3.19
CA CYS A 331 -7.58 15.17 3.89
C CYS A 331 -7.79 16.52 4.60
N ASN A 332 -8.92 17.18 4.33
CA ASN A 332 -9.24 18.50 4.91
C ASN A 332 -10.22 18.45 6.08
N ALA A 333 -10.77 17.27 6.39
CA ALA A 333 -11.80 17.08 7.41
C ALA A 333 -11.68 15.68 8.05
N ALA A 334 -11.61 15.62 9.38
CA ALA A 334 -11.52 14.35 10.08
C ALA A 334 -12.07 14.44 11.50
N HIS A 335 -12.71 13.36 11.97
CA HIS A 335 -13.17 13.24 13.37
C HIS A 335 -12.03 13.43 14.39
N ASN A 336 -10.83 12.94 14.05
CA ASN A 336 -9.62 13.25 14.81
C ASN A 336 -8.76 14.22 14.00
N LYS A 337 -8.59 15.43 14.54
CA LYS A 337 -7.87 16.55 13.90
C LYS A 337 -6.44 16.17 13.51
N SER A 338 -5.82 15.22 14.20
CA SER A 338 -4.45 14.78 13.91
C SER A 338 -4.29 14.04 12.58
N TYR A 339 -5.39 13.66 11.91
CA TYR A 339 -5.32 13.09 10.55
C TYR A 339 -5.21 14.16 9.46
N ILE A 340 -5.66 15.39 9.72
CA ILE A 340 -5.60 16.49 8.72
C ILE A 340 -4.13 16.91 8.54
N GLY A 341 -3.63 16.84 7.32
CA GLY A 341 -2.23 17.18 7.02
C GLY A 341 -1.18 16.17 7.50
N ARG A 342 -1.58 15.03 8.09
CA ARG A 342 -0.65 13.97 8.49
C ARG A 342 0.03 13.33 7.28
N ASP A 343 -0.78 13.06 6.27
CA ASP A 343 -0.37 12.45 5.01
C ASP A 343 -0.62 13.48 3.89
N ILE A 344 0.35 13.57 2.97
CA ILE A 344 0.27 14.43 1.79
C ILE A 344 0.55 13.54 0.59
N THR A 345 -0.52 13.19 -0.12
CA THR A 345 -0.47 12.29 -1.27
C THR A 345 -0.04 13.06 -2.51
N TYR A 346 0.96 12.55 -3.21
CA TYR A 346 1.44 13.06 -4.49
C TYR A 346 0.66 12.43 -5.65
N CYS A 347 0.08 13.26 -6.51
CA CYS A 347 -0.64 12.81 -7.70
C CYS A 347 0.35 12.40 -8.80
N HIS A 348 0.54 11.08 -8.94
CA HIS A 348 1.50 10.49 -9.89
C HIS A 348 0.91 10.16 -11.26
N THR A 349 -0.38 10.42 -11.48
CA THR A 349 -1.10 10.00 -12.67
C THR A 349 -1.62 11.20 -13.46
N ASN A 350 -1.72 11.05 -14.79
CA ASN A 350 -2.42 11.98 -15.67
C ASN A 350 -3.91 11.67 -15.84
N LYS A 351 -4.39 10.56 -15.26
CA LYS A 351 -5.80 10.21 -15.32
C LYS A 351 -6.59 11.33 -14.63
N PRO A 352 -7.65 11.88 -15.26
CA PRO A 352 -8.47 12.89 -14.62
C PRO A 352 -9.24 12.26 -13.46
N LEU A 353 -8.80 12.52 -12.24
CA LEU A 353 -9.48 12.06 -11.02
C LEU A 353 -10.18 13.23 -10.36
N LEU A 354 -11.46 13.04 -10.04
CA LEU A 354 -12.29 14.00 -9.33
C LEU A 354 -12.07 13.81 -7.82
N PRO A 355 -11.48 14.76 -7.09
CA PRO A 355 -11.42 14.68 -5.64
C PRO A 355 -12.81 14.91 -5.04
N SER A 356 -13.14 14.20 -3.95
CA SER A 356 -14.34 14.47 -3.15
C SER A 356 -14.20 15.75 -2.32
N THR A 357 -15.28 16.20 -1.71
CA THR A 357 -15.30 17.43 -0.89
C THR A 357 -14.28 17.42 0.26
N GLU A 358 -13.96 16.23 0.78
CA GLU A 358 -13.03 16.00 1.89
C GLU A 358 -11.55 15.92 1.45
N VAL A 359 -11.29 15.98 0.15
CA VAL A 359 -9.95 15.97 -0.43
C VAL A 359 -9.63 17.38 -0.93
N MET A 360 -8.63 18.01 -0.32
CA MET A 360 -8.08 19.27 -0.77
C MET A 360 -6.89 19.02 -1.71
N VAL A 361 -6.83 19.82 -2.77
CA VAL A 361 -5.77 19.85 -3.77
C VAL A 361 -4.97 21.13 -3.63
N ILE A 362 -3.64 21.01 -3.61
CA ILE A 362 -2.68 22.11 -3.74
C ILE A 362 -1.97 21.90 -5.08
N ARG A 363 -2.17 22.83 -6.02
CA ARG A 363 -1.58 22.79 -7.36
C ARG A 363 -0.40 23.76 -7.45
N ILE A 364 0.80 23.22 -7.51
CA ILE A 364 2.04 24.00 -7.59
C ILE A 364 2.43 24.18 -9.08
N PRO A 365 2.76 25.39 -9.54
CA PRO A 365 3.36 25.59 -10.85
C PRO A 365 4.79 25.04 -10.81
N ASN A 366 5.09 24.06 -11.65
CA ASN A 366 6.41 23.42 -11.75
C ASN A 366 7.46 24.32 -12.44
N GLU A 367 7.55 25.58 -12.02
CA GLU A 367 8.41 26.63 -12.60
C GLU A 367 9.21 27.37 -11.52
N GLN A 368 8.58 27.66 -10.38
CA GLN A 368 9.20 28.38 -9.26
C GLN A 368 9.79 27.42 -8.23
N ILE A 369 9.03 26.36 -7.92
CA ILE A 369 9.37 25.40 -6.89
C ILE A 369 8.80 24.02 -7.26
N PRO A 370 9.55 22.92 -7.07
CA PRO A 370 9.04 21.57 -7.34
C PRO A 370 7.94 21.20 -6.34
N ALA A 371 6.87 20.55 -6.81
CA ALA A 371 5.78 20.10 -5.93
C ALA A 371 6.29 19.07 -4.91
N SER A 372 7.25 18.22 -5.29
CA SER A 372 7.91 17.26 -4.41
C SER A 372 8.66 17.92 -3.26
N PHE A 373 9.23 19.12 -3.48
CA PHE A 373 9.88 19.89 -2.40
C PHE A 373 8.84 20.44 -1.43
N VAL A 374 7.76 21.05 -1.95
CA VAL A 374 6.65 21.56 -1.12
C VAL A 374 6.06 20.43 -0.29
N ARG A 375 5.82 19.26 -0.89
CA ARG A 375 5.37 18.06 -0.17
C ARG A 375 6.33 17.68 0.95
N CYS A 376 7.62 17.56 0.65
CA CYS A 376 8.65 17.20 1.64
C CYS A 376 8.66 18.17 2.82
N TYR A 377 8.55 19.48 2.54
CA TYR A 377 8.49 20.51 3.57
C TYR A 377 7.23 20.40 4.44
N LEU A 378 6.06 20.24 3.81
CA LEU A 378 4.79 20.14 4.52
C LEU A 378 4.72 18.89 5.42
N GLN A 379 5.47 17.83 5.09
CA GLN A 379 5.60 16.61 5.92
C GLN A 379 6.57 16.78 7.11
N THR A 380 7.35 17.86 7.17
CA THR A 380 8.18 18.13 8.34
C THR A 380 7.32 18.46 9.57
N LYS A 381 7.92 18.44 10.75
CA LYS A 381 7.20 18.77 11.99
C LYS A 381 6.64 20.20 11.96
N ILE A 382 7.39 21.17 11.43
CA ILE A 382 6.91 22.55 11.30
C ILE A 382 5.84 22.69 10.22
N GLY A 383 6.00 22.01 9.07
CA GLY A 383 5.00 21.97 7.99
C GLY A 383 3.66 21.40 8.48
N TYR A 384 3.69 20.28 9.19
CA TYR A 384 2.51 19.68 9.81
C TYR A 384 1.84 20.62 10.82
N ILE A 385 2.62 21.34 11.65
CA ILE A 385 2.08 22.32 12.60
C ILE A 385 1.38 23.49 11.88
N GLN A 386 1.94 23.97 10.77
CA GLN A 386 1.28 24.99 9.95
C GLN A 386 -0.05 24.46 9.37
N ILE A 387 -0.10 23.24 8.85
CA ILE A 387 -1.37 22.65 8.39
C ILE A 387 -2.36 22.53 9.55
N GLN A 388 -1.91 22.04 10.71
CA GLN A 388 -2.76 21.91 11.89
C GLN A 388 -3.32 23.26 12.36
N SER A 389 -2.57 24.36 12.22
CA SER A 389 -3.04 25.69 12.63
C SER A 389 -4.18 26.21 11.75
N THR A 390 -4.27 25.75 10.49
CA THR A 390 -5.37 26.11 9.59
C THR A 390 -6.74 25.58 10.04
N ILE A 391 -6.77 24.51 10.85
CA ILE A 391 -8.00 23.83 11.27
C ILE A 391 -8.85 24.75 12.14
N ARG A 392 -10.14 24.87 11.80
CA ARG A 392 -11.13 25.64 12.57
C ARG A 392 -12.46 24.91 12.67
N GLY A 393 -13.33 25.43 13.53
CA GLY A 393 -14.66 24.89 13.78
C GLY A 393 -14.69 23.64 14.66
N ILE A 394 -15.91 23.27 15.08
CA ILE A 394 -16.16 22.13 15.97
C ILE A 394 -15.91 20.81 15.25
N SER A 395 -16.33 20.70 13.99
CA SER A 395 -16.18 19.51 13.15
C SER A 395 -14.78 19.33 12.54
N ALA A 396 -13.83 20.22 12.87
CA ALA A 396 -12.43 20.16 12.45
C ALA A 396 -12.24 20.15 10.93
N HIS A 397 -12.38 21.32 10.30
CA HIS A 397 -12.10 21.48 8.87
C HIS A 397 -10.95 22.45 8.64
N SER A 398 -10.17 22.17 7.60
CA SER A 398 -9.23 23.10 7.00
C SER A 398 -9.81 23.61 5.67
N TYR A 399 -9.65 24.91 5.41
CA TYR A 399 -10.18 25.57 4.21
C TYR A 399 -9.05 26.06 3.31
N PRO A 400 -9.24 26.07 1.98
CA PRO A 400 -8.22 26.54 1.04
C PRO A 400 -7.66 27.93 1.36
N THR A 401 -8.50 28.86 1.81
CA THR A 401 -8.09 30.22 2.18
C THR A 401 -7.08 30.23 3.33
N ASP A 402 -7.17 29.30 4.27
CA ASP A 402 -6.26 29.18 5.41
C ASP A 402 -4.98 28.43 5.01
N VAL A 403 -5.09 27.38 4.18
CA VAL A 403 -3.95 26.61 3.66
C VAL A 403 -3.05 27.46 2.76
N LYS A 404 -3.63 28.37 1.97
CA LYS A 404 -2.91 29.37 1.18
C LYS A 404 -1.96 30.24 2.02
N GLN A 405 -2.20 30.40 3.32
CA GLN A 405 -1.37 31.22 4.21
C GLN A 405 -0.16 30.47 4.81
N ILE A 406 -0.01 29.17 4.52
CA ILE A 406 1.15 28.40 5.00
C ILE A 406 2.42 28.94 4.34
N ASN A 407 3.44 29.18 5.14
CA ASN A 407 4.74 29.65 4.67
C ASN A 407 5.60 28.48 4.23
N ILE A 408 6.20 28.59 3.05
CA ILE A 408 7.12 27.62 2.44
C ILE A 408 8.49 28.27 2.28
N PRO A 409 9.59 27.60 2.66
CA PRO A 409 10.93 28.12 2.44
C PRO A 409 11.26 28.16 0.95
N ILE A 410 11.88 29.25 0.51
CA ILE A 410 12.46 29.40 -0.83
C ILE A 410 13.98 29.27 -0.71
N PRO A 411 14.53 28.05 -0.83
CA PRO A 411 15.97 27.85 -0.69
C PRO A 411 16.73 28.53 -1.83
N ASN A 412 17.89 29.12 -1.50
CA ASN A 412 18.81 29.62 -2.52
C ASN A 412 19.56 28.43 -3.17
N ILE A 413 19.07 27.97 -4.32
CA ILE A 413 19.61 26.79 -5.01
C ILE A 413 20.74 27.20 -5.97
N PRO A 414 21.95 26.63 -5.81
CA PRO A 414 23.03 26.80 -6.78
C PRO A 414 22.58 26.39 -8.19
N SER A 415 22.99 27.13 -9.22
CA SER A 415 22.54 26.91 -10.60
C SER A 415 22.75 25.46 -11.08
N HIS A 416 23.82 24.80 -10.66
CA HIS A 416 24.13 23.41 -11.01
C HIS A 416 23.18 22.38 -10.34
N LEU A 417 22.49 22.74 -9.25
CA LEU A 417 21.51 21.89 -8.57
C LEU A 417 20.07 22.17 -9.01
N LYS A 418 19.80 23.32 -9.65
CA LYS A 418 18.44 23.73 -10.02
C LYS A 418 17.77 22.70 -10.93
N GLN A 419 18.46 22.22 -11.95
CA GLN A 419 17.91 21.18 -12.84
C GLN A 419 17.60 19.89 -12.08
N LYS A 420 18.50 19.45 -11.19
CA LYS A 420 18.29 18.26 -10.35
C LYS A 420 17.09 18.43 -9.42
N TRP A 421 16.89 19.63 -8.87
CA TRP A 421 15.80 19.95 -7.96
C TRP A 421 14.43 19.85 -8.63
N PHE A 422 14.28 20.42 -9.84
CA PHE A 422 13.04 20.27 -10.62
C PHE A 422 12.84 18.84 -11.15
N ALA A 423 13.92 18.13 -11.49
CA ALA A 423 13.83 16.72 -11.91
C ALA A 423 13.30 15.77 -10.82
N CYS A 424 13.27 16.18 -9.55
CA CYS A 424 12.66 15.40 -8.47
C CYS A 424 11.16 15.13 -8.70
N ASP A 425 10.44 16.03 -9.37
CA ASP A 425 9.01 15.86 -9.65
C ASP A 425 8.76 14.69 -10.60
N GLU A 426 9.59 14.55 -11.64
CA GLU A 426 9.57 13.42 -12.57
C GLU A 426 9.99 12.11 -11.88
N GLN A 427 10.99 12.16 -10.99
CA GLN A 427 11.36 11.01 -10.18
C GLN A 427 10.19 10.54 -9.28
N MET A 428 9.44 11.47 -8.70
CA MET A 428 8.26 11.15 -7.90
C MET A 428 7.11 10.58 -8.75
N LEU A 429 6.91 11.06 -9.99
CA LEU A 429 5.96 10.43 -10.92
C LEU A 429 6.33 8.97 -11.17
N LYS A 430 7.61 8.73 -11.49
CA LYS A 430 8.15 7.39 -11.74
C LYS A 430 7.96 6.44 -10.55
N ALA A 431 8.28 6.93 -9.34
CA ALA A 431 8.08 6.17 -8.11
C ALA A 431 6.60 5.84 -7.86
N GLY A 432 5.69 6.77 -8.15
CA GLY A 432 4.25 6.53 -8.03
C GLY A 432 3.73 5.52 -9.06
N MET A 433 4.20 5.60 -10.31
CA MET A 433 3.85 4.65 -11.38
C MET A 433 4.36 3.25 -11.07
N ALA A 434 5.60 3.11 -10.57
CA ALA A 434 6.13 1.83 -10.10
C ALA A 434 5.27 1.24 -8.97
N ASN A 435 4.78 2.07 -8.05
CA ASN A 435 3.88 1.63 -6.97
C ASN A 435 2.50 1.19 -7.51
N GLU A 436 1.89 1.93 -8.44
CA GLU A 436 0.63 1.54 -9.10
C GLU A 436 0.77 0.20 -9.83
N LEU A 437 1.81 0.05 -10.66
CA LEU A 437 2.07 -1.17 -11.43
C LEU A 437 2.41 -2.37 -10.53
N SER A 438 3.11 -2.16 -9.41
CA SER A 438 3.34 -3.24 -8.44
C SER A 438 2.03 -3.83 -7.89
N THR A 439 1.02 -2.99 -7.68
CA THR A 439 -0.31 -3.43 -7.24
C THR A 439 -1.00 -4.22 -8.35
N GLN A 440 -0.94 -3.73 -9.60
CA GLN A 440 -1.52 -4.41 -10.75
C GLN A 440 -0.86 -5.77 -11.05
N LEU A 441 0.46 -5.88 -10.86
CA LEU A 441 1.21 -7.13 -11.00
C LEU A 441 0.78 -8.19 -9.97
N VAL A 442 0.46 -7.78 -8.74
CA VAL A 442 -0.09 -8.68 -7.71
C VAL A 442 -1.52 -9.10 -8.06
N ASP A 443 -2.36 -8.17 -8.54
CA ASP A 443 -3.73 -8.46 -8.94
C ASP A 443 -3.79 -9.42 -10.13
N ILE A 444 -2.98 -9.20 -11.17
CA ILE A 444 -2.92 -10.12 -12.31
C ILE A 444 -2.42 -11.51 -11.90
N SER A 445 -1.49 -11.60 -10.94
CA SER A 445 -1.05 -12.91 -10.44
C SER A 445 -2.22 -13.71 -9.88
N LYS A 446 -3.12 -13.06 -9.12
CA LYS A 446 -4.34 -13.69 -8.60
C LYS A 446 -5.30 -14.08 -9.73
N PHE A 447 -5.55 -13.15 -10.66
CA PHE A 447 -6.45 -13.41 -11.80
C PHE A 447 -5.95 -14.52 -12.72
N LEU A 448 -4.64 -14.68 -12.90
CA LEU A 448 -4.08 -15.78 -13.69
C LEU A 448 -4.28 -17.14 -13.02
N VAL A 449 -4.14 -17.21 -11.69
CA VAL A 449 -4.47 -18.44 -10.95
C VAL A 449 -5.94 -18.79 -11.13
N GLU A 450 -6.82 -17.80 -10.99
CA GLU A 450 -8.27 -17.98 -11.16
C GLU A 450 -8.60 -18.42 -12.60
N ALA A 451 -8.03 -17.75 -13.61
CA ALA A 451 -8.22 -18.06 -15.02
C ALA A 451 -7.73 -19.47 -15.40
N LEU A 452 -6.63 -19.95 -14.80
CA LEU A 452 -6.15 -21.31 -15.00
C LEU A 452 -7.12 -22.34 -14.41
N ILE A 453 -7.65 -22.08 -13.20
CA ILE A 453 -8.61 -22.99 -12.55
C ILE A 453 -9.94 -23.01 -13.33
N GLU A 454 -10.35 -21.87 -13.89
CA GLU A 454 -11.56 -21.74 -14.72
C GLU A 454 -11.36 -22.22 -16.17
N GLY A 455 -10.13 -22.58 -16.57
CA GLY A 455 -9.81 -22.99 -17.95
C GLY A 455 -9.91 -21.87 -18.99
N GLN A 456 -9.90 -20.60 -18.57
CA GLN A 456 -9.91 -19.42 -19.46
C GLN A 456 -8.54 -19.19 -20.14
N ILE A 457 -7.48 -19.66 -19.49
CA ILE A 457 -6.13 -19.78 -20.05
C ILE A 457 -5.60 -21.17 -19.72
N THR A 458 -4.92 -21.79 -20.68
CA THR A 458 -4.33 -23.11 -20.47
C THR A 458 -2.94 -23.02 -19.86
N GLU A 459 -2.53 -24.08 -19.17
CA GLU A 459 -1.18 -24.17 -18.63
C GLU A 459 -0.12 -24.05 -19.72
N GLN A 460 -0.35 -24.66 -20.89
CA GLN A 460 0.58 -24.62 -22.02
C GLN A 460 0.82 -23.18 -22.50
N GLN A 461 -0.21 -22.34 -22.56
CA GLN A 461 -0.06 -20.93 -22.94
C GLN A 461 0.83 -20.15 -21.96
N ILE A 462 0.73 -20.43 -20.65
CA ILE A 462 1.61 -19.82 -19.65
C ILE A 462 3.05 -20.33 -19.81
N ILE A 463 3.22 -21.63 -20.06
CA ILE A 463 4.54 -22.23 -20.29
C ILE A 463 5.20 -21.63 -21.52
N ASP A 464 4.47 -21.45 -22.62
CA ASP A 464 4.97 -20.85 -23.85
C ASP A 464 5.37 -19.39 -23.63
N ALA A 465 4.56 -18.62 -22.89
CA ALA A 465 4.90 -17.26 -22.51
C ALA A 465 6.16 -17.18 -21.63
N GLN A 466 6.31 -18.10 -20.66
CA GLN A 466 7.52 -18.19 -19.83
C GLN A 466 8.76 -18.52 -20.67
N ASN A 467 8.64 -19.43 -21.63
CA ASN A 467 9.72 -19.79 -22.55
C ASN A 467 10.15 -18.60 -23.42
N ALA A 468 9.17 -17.86 -23.95
CA ALA A 468 9.43 -16.68 -24.76
C ALA A 468 10.16 -15.60 -23.94
N LEU A 469 9.71 -15.34 -22.70
CA LEU A 469 10.37 -14.39 -21.79
C LEU A 469 11.83 -14.79 -21.52
N GLU A 470 12.11 -16.08 -21.29
CA GLU A 470 13.47 -16.60 -21.10
C GLU A 470 14.35 -16.43 -22.37
N ALA A 471 13.73 -16.35 -23.55
CA ALA A 471 14.40 -16.06 -24.81
C ALA A 471 14.49 -14.56 -25.15
N GLY A 472 14.00 -13.68 -24.27
CA GLY A 472 13.99 -12.22 -24.47
C GLY A 472 12.83 -11.70 -25.30
N ASP A 473 11.80 -12.51 -25.54
CA ASP A 473 10.57 -12.14 -26.25
C ASP A 473 9.39 -11.99 -25.27
N ASN A 474 8.84 -10.78 -25.17
CA ASN A 474 7.71 -10.49 -24.29
C ASN A 474 6.35 -10.47 -25.02
N SER A 475 6.28 -10.82 -26.31
CA SER A 475 5.04 -10.75 -27.11
C SER A 475 3.90 -11.56 -26.49
N LEU A 476 4.15 -12.82 -26.12
CA LEU A 476 3.14 -13.68 -25.49
C LEU A 476 2.74 -13.21 -24.09
N ASP A 477 3.69 -12.66 -23.32
CA ASP A 477 3.39 -12.06 -22.02
C ASP A 477 2.44 -10.87 -22.22
N ARG A 478 2.77 -9.95 -23.15
CA ARG A 478 1.94 -8.79 -23.51
C ARG A 478 0.53 -9.19 -23.93
N ASP A 479 0.39 -10.21 -24.77
CA ASP A 479 -0.90 -10.74 -25.19
C ASP A 479 -1.73 -11.22 -23.99
N ILE A 480 -1.11 -11.94 -23.05
CA ILE A 480 -1.77 -12.38 -21.81
C ILE A 480 -2.17 -11.18 -20.93
N LEU A 481 -1.26 -10.22 -20.69
CA LEU A 481 -1.53 -9.07 -19.82
C LEU A 481 -2.65 -8.17 -20.40
N SER A 482 -2.73 -8.07 -21.73
CA SER A 482 -3.74 -7.26 -22.44
C SER A 482 -5.18 -7.76 -22.23
N ARG A 483 -5.35 -9.05 -21.95
CA ARG A 483 -6.64 -9.72 -21.71
C ARG A 483 -7.19 -9.51 -20.31
N VAL A 484 -6.42 -8.91 -19.41
CA VAL A 484 -6.79 -8.75 -18.00
C VAL A 484 -7.43 -7.39 -17.75
N THR A 485 -8.53 -7.41 -17.00
CA THR A 485 -9.29 -6.22 -16.60
C THR A 485 -9.22 -5.98 -15.10
N ASP A 486 -9.80 -4.87 -14.63
CA ASP A 486 -9.97 -4.56 -13.21
C ASP A 486 -10.82 -5.57 -12.41
N LYS A 487 -11.48 -6.52 -13.10
CA LYS A 487 -12.35 -7.54 -12.49
C LYS A 487 -11.92 -8.98 -12.76
N GLY A 488 -10.89 -9.21 -13.56
CA GLY A 488 -10.43 -10.54 -13.91
C GLY A 488 -10.10 -10.69 -15.39
N PHE A 489 -9.91 -11.93 -15.80
CA PHE A 489 -9.46 -12.33 -17.13
C PHE A 489 -10.62 -12.36 -18.14
N ASP A 490 -10.45 -11.76 -19.33
CA ASP A 490 -11.42 -11.70 -20.43
C ASP A 490 -12.82 -11.15 -20.07
N PHE A 491 -12.94 -10.31 -19.03
CA PHE A 491 -14.21 -9.62 -18.74
C PHE A 491 -14.44 -8.43 -19.67
N GLU A 492 -15.69 -8.13 -20.02
CA GLU A 492 -16.07 -6.94 -20.81
C GLU A 492 -15.97 -5.65 -19.98
N ARG A 493 -14.74 -5.26 -19.61
CA ARG A 493 -14.43 -4.09 -18.78
C ARG A 493 -13.10 -3.43 -19.15
N LYS A 494 -12.75 -2.40 -18.37
CA LYS A 494 -11.53 -1.60 -18.52
C LYS A 494 -10.29 -2.47 -18.25
N SER A 495 -9.36 -2.46 -19.19
CA SER A 495 -8.07 -3.15 -19.05
C SER A 495 -7.36 -2.73 -17.77
N LEU A 496 -6.72 -3.70 -17.10
CA LEU A 496 -5.96 -3.49 -15.88
C LEU A 496 -4.72 -2.61 -16.14
N PHE A 497 -4.03 -2.88 -17.24
CA PHE A 497 -2.88 -2.11 -17.71
C PHE A 497 -3.31 -1.17 -18.84
N HIS A 498 -3.16 0.13 -18.64
CA HIS A 498 -3.45 1.11 -19.69
C HIS A 498 -2.31 1.28 -20.69
N ASP A 499 -1.09 0.98 -20.25
CA ASP A 499 0.14 1.18 -20.99
C ASP A 499 1.11 0.08 -20.58
N LEU A 500 1.21 -0.95 -21.41
CA LEU A 500 2.13 -2.06 -21.18
C LEU A 500 3.58 -1.66 -21.48
N ASP A 501 3.82 -0.71 -22.38
CA ASP A 501 5.18 -0.24 -22.69
C ASP A 501 5.81 0.35 -21.44
N ASN A 502 5.07 1.23 -20.77
CA ASN A 502 5.49 1.80 -19.50
C ASN A 502 5.73 0.74 -18.40
N LEU A 503 5.02 -0.40 -18.40
CA LEU A 503 5.33 -1.49 -17.48
C LEU A 503 6.72 -2.07 -17.74
N TYR A 504 7.03 -2.43 -18.99
CA TYR A 504 8.32 -3.04 -19.32
C TYR A 504 9.47 -2.05 -19.18
N ASP A 505 9.27 -0.78 -19.56
CA ASP A 505 10.27 0.27 -19.38
C ASP A 505 10.66 0.40 -17.89
N LEU A 506 9.68 0.46 -16.99
CA LEU A 506 9.95 0.56 -15.55
C LEU A 506 10.56 -0.73 -14.97
N LEU A 507 10.21 -1.91 -15.49
CA LEU A 507 10.85 -3.17 -15.11
C LEU A 507 12.33 -3.18 -15.53
N GLN A 508 12.63 -2.76 -16.75
CA GLN A 508 14.01 -2.66 -17.25
C GLN A 508 14.81 -1.64 -16.45
N GLU A 509 14.32 -0.41 -16.32
CA GLU A 509 15.04 0.66 -15.61
C GLU A 509 15.24 0.34 -14.12
N SER A 510 14.28 -0.37 -13.49
CA SER A 510 14.46 -0.82 -12.12
C SER A 510 15.53 -1.92 -12.04
N GLN A 511 15.57 -2.87 -12.98
CA GLN A 511 16.59 -3.91 -13.05
C GLN A 511 18.00 -3.32 -13.20
N GLU A 512 18.19 -2.43 -14.16
CA GLU A 512 19.46 -1.72 -14.39
C GLU A 512 19.92 -0.96 -13.12
N ALA A 513 18.98 -0.35 -12.39
CA ALA A 513 19.28 0.36 -11.15
C ALA A 513 19.65 -0.56 -9.97
N PHE A 514 19.25 -1.84 -9.98
CA PHE A 514 19.72 -2.83 -9.01
C PHE A 514 21.12 -3.36 -9.38
N GLU A 515 21.37 -3.63 -10.66
CA GLU A 515 22.66 -4.15 -11.16
C GLU A 515 23.82 -3.16 -11.00
N GLN A 516 23.59 -1.87 -11.24
CA GLN A 516 24.60 -0.82 -11.01
C GLN A 516 25.09 -0.77 -9.55
N LYS A 517 24.29 -1.28 -8.60
CA LYS A 517 24.59 -1.26 -7.18
C LYS A 517 25.43 -2.45 -6.71
N ASP A 518 25.49 -3.52 -7.48
CA ASP A 518 26.35 -4.69 -7.19
C ASP A 518 27.79 -4.49 -7.71
N HIS A 519 28.04 -3.38 -8.42
CA HIS A 519 29.33 -2.99 -8.99
C HIS A 519 30.00 -1.77 -8.32
N GLU A 520 29.32 -1.12 -7.37
CA GLU A 520 29.85 -0.04 -6.50
C GLU A 520 30.07 -0.56 -5.07
#